data_AF-A0A9P8EUE3-F1
#
_entry.id   AF-A0A9P8EUE3-F1
#
_cell.length_a   1.000
_cell.length_b   1.000
_cell.length_c   1.000
_cell.angle_alpha   90.00
_cell.angle_beta   90.00
_cell.angle_gamma   90.00
#
_symmetry.space_group_name_H-M   'P 1'
#
loop_
_entity.id
_entity.type
_entity.pdbx_description
1 polymer ?
#
loop_
_entity_poly.entity_id
_entity_poly.type
_entity_poly.pdbx_seq_one_letter_code
_entity_poly.pdbx_strand_id
1 'polypeptide(L)'
;MPPLEIPTNNHNDGEKSKRFGHRAPTFPTWLEFYLTDGMCDCAVAILLNLTPNEVQELKSCIRHHLRSRTVTIPLADIYYPKFGPPAARKRLCQKGGLQLGWHLSPSKTSALVRSPVAFAVSLEFPHLFKEPASLEEYRREWIPNADKCFNIVPHHFRRDILARLIEICADEMKQNKDLRTAATDFRPYTPKPASHSNTNNPSVNKRPRTDPPQTDLANSLKRDHGSLEYFMVIPNSV
;
A
#
# COMPACT_ATOMS: atom_id res chain seq x y z
N MET A 1 -25.31 18.17 -1.83
CA MET A 1 -23.96 18.78 -2.00
C MET A 1 -23.98 19.57 -3.29
N PRO A 2 -23.54 20.83 -3.32
CA PRO A 2 -23.40 21.53 -4.58
C PRO A 2 -22.19 20.97 -5.36
N PRO A 3 -22.16 21.09 -6.70
CA PRO A 3 -21.03 20.64 -7.51
C PRO A 3 -19.82 21.54 -7.25
N LEU A 4 -18.63 20.95 -7.11
CA LEU A 4 -17.39 21.73 -7.15
C LEU A 4 -17.24 22.31 -8.57
N GLU A 5 -17.45 23.62 -8.71
CA GLU A 5 -17.12 24.34 -9.93
C GLU A 5 -15.62 24.28 -10.17
N ILE A 6 -15.23 23.76 -11.33
CA ILE A 6 -13.84 23.64 -11.77
C ILE A 6 -13.50 24.91 -12.54
N PRO A 7 -12.68 25.83 -12.02
CA PRO A 7 -12.27 27.00 -12.77
C PRO A 7 -11.21 26.58 -13.78
N THR A 8 -11.63 26.47 -15.04
CA THR A 8 -10.72 26.45 -16.18
C THR A 8 -10.57 27.89 -16.65
N ASN A 9 -9.39 28.49 -16.42
CA ASN A 9 -8.80 29.41 -17.40
C ASN A 9 -7.35 29.76 -17.10
N ASN A 10 -6.64 29.94 -18.22
CA ASN A 10 -5.21 30.13 -18.38
C ASN A 10 -4.66 31.36 -17.66
N HIS A 11 -3.49 31.24 -17.05
CA HIS A 11 -2.61 32.39 -16.81
C HIS A 11 -1.13 32.02 -16.97
N ASN A 12 -0.44 32.89 -17.73
CA ASN A 12 0.99 33.09 -17.74
C ASN A 12 1.49 33.35 -16.32
N ASP A 13 2.46 32.56 -15.86
CA ASP A 13 3.42 32.92 -14.81
C ASP A 13 4.39 31.76 -14.64
N GLY A 14 5.68 32.06 -14.72
CA GLY A 14 6.78 31.10 -14.61
C GLY A 14 6.65 30.15 -13.42
N GLU A 15 7.04 28.90 -13.68
CA GLU A 15 7.36 27.86 -12.69
C GLU A 15 6.29 27.41 -11.68
N LYS A 16 5.00 27.61 -11.97
CA LYS A 16 3.95 26.82 -11.30
C LYS A 16 4.03 25.39 -11.84
N SER A 17 4.74 24.50 -11.16
CA SER A 17 4.72 23.06 -11.48
C SER A 17 3.30 22.51 -11.18
N LYS A 18 2.37 22.78 -12.10
CA LYS A 18 1.03 22.21 -12.11
C LYS A 18 1.21 20.71 -12.35
N ARG A 19 0.85 19.88 -11.37
CA ARG A 19 0.84 18.43 -11.52
C ARG A 19 -0.59 18.00 -11.80
N PHE A 20 -0.82 17.43 -12.97
CA PHE A 20 -2.16 17.02 -13.44
C PHE A 20 -3.18 18.16 -13.46
N GLY A 21 -2.75 19.40 -13.69
CA GLY A 21 -3.62 20.59 -13.65
C GLY A 21 -3.90 21.13 -12.25
N HIS A 22 -3.40 20.48 -11.19
CA HIS A 22 -3.57 20.90 -9.80
C HIS A 22 -2.29 21.53 -9.26
N ARG A 23 -2.44 22.50 -8.35
CA ARG A 23 -1.32 23.03 -7.57
C ARG A 23 -0.97 22.02 -6.47
N ALA A 24 0.31 21.92 -6.12
CA ALA A 24 0.73 21.22 -4.90
C ALA A 24 -0.05 21.80 -3.70
N PRO A 25 -0.59 20.96 -2.80
CA PRO A 25 -1.46 21.43 -1.74
C PRO A 25 -0.67 22.21 -0.68
N THR A 26 -1.28 23.27 -0.16
CA THR A 26 -0.86 23.90 1.09
C THR A 26 -1.31 23.04 2.28
N PHE A 27 -0.81 23.31 3.49
CA PHE A 27 -1.27 22.60 4.70
C PHE A 27 -2.80 22.65 4.88
N PRO A 28 -3.49 23.81 4.78
CA PRO A 28 -4.96 23.82 4.89
C PRO A 28 -5.65 22.92 3.86
N THR A 29 -5.19 22.96 2.60
CA THR A 29 -5.76 22.16 1.50
C THR A 29 -5.53 20.66 1.70
N TRP A 30 -4.33 20.25 2.14
CA TRP A 30 -4.09 18.83 2.43
C TRP A 30 -5.03 18.32 3.51
N LEU A 31 -5.42 19.19 4.45
CA LEU A 31 -6.05 18.77 5.71
C LEU A 31 -7.52 18.53 5.45
N GLU A 32 -8.11 19.40 4.66
CA GLU A 32 -9.45 19.22 4.10
C GLU A 32 -9.56 17.89 3.34
N PHE A 33 -8.64 17.59 2.42
CA PHE A 33 -8.63 16.31 1.71
C PHE A 33 -8.48 15.11 2.65
N TYR A 34 -7.59 15.22 3.64
CA TYR A 34 -7.33 14.14 4.59
C TYR A 34 -8.49 13.87 5.56
N LEU A 35 -9.26 14.90 5.92
CA LEU A 35 -10.39 14.80 6.84
C LEU A 35 -11.70 14.37 6.15
N THR A 36 -11.74 14.32 4.82
CA THR A 36 -12.93 13.88 4.08
C THR A 36 -13.20 12.40 4.34
N ASP A 37 -14.47 12.07 4.65
CA ASP A 37 -14.92 10.69 4.80
C ASP A 37 -14.87 9.95 3.46
N GLY A 38 -13.99 8.96 3.38
CA GLY A 38 -13.66 8.28 2.13
C GLY A 38 -12.66 9.09 1.29
N MET A 39 -11.50 8.51 1.00
CA MET A 39 -10.53 9.13 0.10
C MET A 39 -10.82 8.74 -1.33
N CYS A 40 -11.18 9.72 -2.16
CA CYS A 40 -11.25 9.51 -3.60
C CYS A 40 -9.85 9.38 -4.22
N ASP A 41 -9.78 8.75 -5.40
CA ASP A 41 -8.51 8.57 -6.11
C ASP A 41 -7.81 9.92 -6.41
N CYS A 42 -8.57 11.01 -6.59
CA CYS A 42 -8.01 12.37 -6.75
C CYS A 42 -7.32 12.89 -5.48
N ALA A 43 -7.91 12.66 -4.31
CA ALA A 43 -7.30 13.06 -3.05
C ALA A 43 -5.99 12.29 -2.81
N VAL A 44 -5.99 10.99 -3.10
CA VAL A 44 -4.79 10.14 -3.02
C VAL A 44 -3.71 10.63 -3.98
N ALA A 45 -4.08 10.92 -5.23
CA ALA A 45 -3.19 11.46 -6.24
C ALA A 45 -2.53 12.78 -5.79
N ILE A 46 -3.30 13.69 -5.19
CA ILE A 46 -2.81 14.98 -4.70
C ILE A 46 -1.90 14.80 -3.48
N LEU A 47 -2.32 14.01 -2.48
CA LEU A 47 -1.61 13.87 -1.20
C LEU A 47 -0.32 13.07 -1.33
N LEU A 48 -0.32 12.01 -2.14
CA LEU A 48 0.85 11.17 -2.39
C LEU A 48 1.65 11.62 -3.62
N ASN A 49 1.15 12.64 -4.34
CA ASN A 49 1.77 13.15 -5.55
C ASN A 49 1.98 12.04 -6.61
N LEU A 50 0.87 11.42 -6.99
CA LEU A 50 0.79 10.32 -7.95
C LEU A 50 -0.06 10.72 -9.16
N THR A 51 0.28 10.19 -10.33
CA THR A 51 -0.59 10.17 -11.52
C THR A 51 -1.82 9.29 -11.25
N PRO A 52 -2.94 9.48 -12.00
CA PRO A 52 -4.07 8.56 -11.92
C PRO A 52 -3.70 7.09 -12.19
N ASN A 53 -2.73 6.86 -13.08
CA ASN A 53 -2.23 5.51 -13.39
C ASN A 53 -1.47 4.91 -12.21
N GLU A 54 -0.64 5.68 -11.52
CA GLU A 54 0.10 5.23 -10.33
C GLU A 54 -0.84 4.96 -9.15
N VAL A 55 -1.93 5.74 -9.01
CA VAL A 55 -2.98 5.41 -8.03
C VAL A 55 -3.62 4.06 -8.33
N GLN A 56 -3.93 3.77 -9.60
CA GLN A 56 -4.47 2.46 -9.97
C GLN A 56 -3.46 1.32 -9.77
N GLU A 57 -2.18 1.56 -10.04
CA GLU A 57 -1.10 0.59 -9.80
C GLU A 57 -0.96 0.30 -8.29
N LEU A 58 -0.96 1.34 -7.45
CA LEU A 58 -0.94 1.21 -6.00
C LEU A 58 -2.15 0.39 -5.50
N LYS A 59 -3.37 0.71 -5.97
CA LYS A 59 -4.57 -0.06 -5.62
C LYS A 59 -4.50 -1.50 -6.13
N SER A 60 -3.96 -1.76 -7.32
CA SER A 60 -3.78 -3.14 -7.82
C SER A 60 -2.78 -3.93 -6.97
N CYS A 61 -1.68 -3.32 -6.54
CA CYS A 61 -0.72 -3.93 -5.61
C CYS A 61 -1.39 -4.26 -4.26
N ILE A 62 -2.16 -3.33 -3.70
CA ILE A 62 -2.94 -3.57 -2.47
C ILE A 62 -3.90 -4.76 -2.66
N ARG A 63 -4.68 -4.77 -3.75
CA ARG A 63 -5.62 -5.87 -4.05
C ARG A 63 -4.89 -7.20 -4.25
N HIS A 64 -3.72 -7.20 -4.89
CA HIS A 64 -2.87 -8.39 -5.02
C HIS A 64 -2.55 -9.00 -3.65
N HIS A 65 -2.08 -8.21 -2.70
CA HIS A 65 -1.80 -8.69 -1.35
C HIS A 65 -3.07 -9.07 -0.57
N LEU A 66 -4.19 -8.37 -0.77
CA LEU A 66 -5.48 -8.71 -0.15
C LEU A 66 -6.06 -10.05 -0.62
N ARG A 67 -5.68 -10.55 -1.81
CA ARG A 67 -6.06 -11.88 -2.31
C ARG A 67 -5.32 -13.01 -1.60
N SER A 68 -4.28 -12.71 -0.82
CA SER A 68 -3.53 -13.71 -0.07
C SER A 68 -4.31 -14.19 1.16
N ARG A 69 -4.03 -15.43 1.56
CA ARG A 69 -4.58 -16.05 2.76
C ARG A 69 -4.16 -15.24 4.00
N THR A 70 -5.11 -15.00 4.91
CA THR A 70 -4.81 -14.44 6.23
C THR A 70 -4.32 -15.51 7.19
N VAL A 71 -3.52 -15.12 8.18
CA VAL A 71 -3.10 -16.04 9.26
C VAL A 71 -4.25 -16.52 10.16
N THR A 72 -5.42 -15.89 10.07
CA THR A 72 -6.60 -16.24 10.86
C THR A 72 -7.51 -17.24 10.15
N ILE A 73 -8.19 -18.06 10.94
CA ILE A 73 -9.29 -18.93 10.52
C ILE A 73 -10.60 -18.32 11.02
N PRO A 74 -11.65 -18.22 10.18
CA PRO A 74 -12.89 -17.59 10.57
C PRO A 74 -13.67 -18.48 11.55
N LEU A 75 -13.97 -17.95 12.73
CA LEU A 75 -14.74 -18.66 13.77
C LEU A 75 -16.25 -18.69 13.50
N ALA A 76 -16.71 -17.87 12.57
CA ALA A 76 -18.09 -17.80 12.09
C ALA A 76 -18.10 -17.47 10.59
N ASP A 77 -19.24 -17.71 9.93
CA ASP A 77 -19.44 -17.29 8.55
C ASP A 77 -19.30 -15.76 8.43
N ILE A 78 -18.56 -15.31 7.41
CA ILE A 78 -18.37 -13.90 7.09
C ILE A 78 -19.38 -13.50 6.00
N TYR A 79 -20.16 -12.45 6.25
CA TYR A 79 -21.18 -11.94 5.33
C TYR A 79 -20.90 -10.50 4.91
N TYR A 80 -21.37 -10.13 3.72
CA TYR A 80 -21.43 -8.75 3.24
C TYR A 80 -22.80 -8.46 2.59
N PRO A 81 -23.41 -7.29 2.87
CA PRO A 81 -23.00 -6.32 3.89
C PRO A 81 -23.07 -6.95 5.30
N LYS A 82 -22.22 -6.47 6.22
CA LYS A 82 -22.15 -7.00 7.60
C LYS A 82 -23.47 -6.77 8.33
N PHE A 83 -24.08 -5.62 8.08
CA PHE A 83 -25.37 -5.20 8.61
C PHE A 83 -26.37 -5.06 7.47
N GLY A 84 -27.65 -5.32 7.75
CA GLY A 84 -28.72 -5.29 6.76
C GLY A 84 -29.58 -6.55 6.78
N PRO A 85 -30.66 -6.57 5.97
CA PRO A 85 -31.61 -7.69 5.92
C PRO A 85 -30.91 -8.99 5.53
N PRO A 86 -31.24 -10.14 6.13
CA PRO A 86 -30.63 -11.43 5.80
C PRO A 86 -30.68 -11.77 4.31
N ALA A 87 -31.77 -11.42 3.63
CA ALA A 87 -31.96 -11.65 2.19
C ALA A 87 -30.95 -10.92 1.29
N ALA A 88 -30.36 -9.81 1.77
CA ALA A 88 -29.34 -9.06 1.03
C ALA A 88 -27.91 -9.50 1.38
N ARG A 89 -27.73 -10.37 2.38
CA ARG A 89 -26.41 -10.80 2.85
C ARG A 89 -25.87 -11.91 1.97
N LYS A 90 -24.70 -11.66 1.40
CA LYS A 90 -23.91 -12.65 0.69
C LYS A 90 -22.82 -13.20 1.60
N ARG A 91 -22.75 -14.51 1.75
CA ARG A 91 -21.63 -15.17 2.43
C ARG A 91 -20.36 -14.99 1.60
N LEU A 92 -19.33 -14.39 2.20
CA LEU A 92 -18.00 -14.23 1.62
C LEU A 92 -17.07 -15.38 1.97
N CYS A 93 -17.17 -15.89 3.20
CA CYS A 93 -16.32 -16.96 3.71
C CYS A 93 -17.12 -17.81 4.70
N GLN A 94 -16.93 -19.13 4.68
CA GLN A 94 -17.54 -20.05 5.63
C GLN A 94 -16.67 -20.16 6.89
N LYS A 95 -17.30 -20.41 8.04
CA LYS A 95 -16.63 -20.83 9.28
C LYS A 95 -15.64 -21.97 9.00
N GLY A 96 -14.41 -21.84 9.52
CA GLY A 96 -13.33 -22.80 9.31
C GLY A 96 -12.69 -22.76 7.92
N GLY A 97 -13.21 -21.93 6.99
CA GLY A 97 -12.75 -21.85 5.62
C GLY A 97 -11.48 -21.01 5.43
N LEU A 98 -11.02 -20.95 4.18
CA LEU A 98 -9.91 -20.10 3.77
C LEU A 98 -10.32 -18.62 3.81
N GLN A 99 -9.79 -17.88 4.77
CA GLN A 99 -10.01 -16.44 4.88
C GLN A 99 -8.95 -15.66 4.10
N LEU A 100 -9.41 -14.69 3.30
CA LEU A 100 -8.57 -13.78 2.53
C LEU A 100 -8.62 -12.37 3.14
N GLY A 101 -7.61 -11.56 2.86
CA GLY A 101 -7.45 -10.22 3.45
C GLY A 101 -8.63 -9.29 3.21
N TRP A 102 -9.32 -9.41 2.06
CA TRP A 102 -10.47 -8.57 1.73
C TRP A 102 -11.80 -9.02 2.38
N HIS A 103 -11.88 -10.22 2.98
CA HIS A 103 -13.13 -10.73 3.54
C HIS A 103 -13.65 -9.91 4.73
N LEU A 104 -12.74 -9.39 5.56
CA LEU A 104 -13.12 -8.73 6.82
C LEU A 104 -13.74 -7.33 6.61
N SER A 105 -14.67 -6.96 7.48
CA SER A 105 -15.09 -5.55 7.60
C SER A 105 -14.02 -4.74 8.34
N PRO A 106 -13.97 -3.41 8.16
CA PRO A 106 -13.10 -2.53 8.94
C PRO A 106 -13.33 -2.71 10.45
N SER A 107 -12.26 -2.96 11.20
CA SER A 107 -12.23 -3.06 12.67
C SER A 107 -10.76 -3.03 13.14
N LYS A 108 -10.53 -2.89 14.44
CA LYS A 108 -9.18 -3.01 15.03
C LYS A 108 -8.54 -4.36 14.71
N THR A 109 -9.33 -5.43 14.76
CA THR A 109 -8.88 -6.80 14.43
C THR A 109 -8.48 -6.91 12.97
N SER A 110 -9.30 -6.39 12.03
CA SER A 110 -8.98 -6.51 10.61
C SER A 110 -7.80 -5.64 10.20
N ALA A 111 -7.60 -4.49 10.84
CA ALA A 111 -6.40 -3.68 10.67
C ALA A 111 -5.13 -4.47 11.04
N LEU A 112 -5.14 -5.22 12.15
CA LEU A 112 -4.02 -6.08 12.53
C LEU A 112 -3.80 -7.22 11.52
N VAL A 113 -4.88 -7.90 11.10
CA VAL A 113 -4.81 -8.97 10.10
C VAL A 113 -4.26 -8.48 8.75
N ARG A 114 -4.49 -7.21 8.42
CA ARG A 114 -4.02 -6.55 7.19
C ARG A 114 -2.68 -5.83 7.35
N SER A 115 -2.10 -5.78 8.54
CA SER A 115 -0.77 -5.17 8.71
C SER A 115 0.32 -5.77 7.80
N PRO A 116 0.31 -7.08 7.44
CA PRO A 116 1.27 -7.61 6.47
C PRO A 116 1.08 -7.03 5.06
N VAL A 117 -0.15 -6.63 4.70
CA VAL A 117 -0.44 -5.96 3.41
C VAL A 117 0.20 -4.58 3.40
N ALA A 118 0.02 -3.79 4.47
CA ALA A 118 0.65 -2.48 4.59
C ALA A 118 2.18 -2.57 4.52
N PHE A 119 2.77 -3.56 5.20
CA PHE A 119 4.20 -3.83 5.14
C PHE A 119 4.66 -4.18 3.72
N ALA A 120 4.00 -5.14 3.07
CA ALA A 120 4.37 -5.57 1.72
C ALA A 120 4.28 -4.42 0.70
N VAL A 121 3.19 -3.65 0.71
CA VAL A 121 3.03 -2.47 -0.15
C VAL A 121 4.11 -1.42 0.15
N SER A 122 4.53 -1.25 1.41
CA SER A 122 5.59 -0.30 1.75
C SER A 122 6.95 -0.68 1.18
N LEU A 123 7.23 -1.99 1.05
CA LEU A 123 8.44 -2.49 0.39
C LEU A 123 8.41 -2.26 -1.13
N GLU A 124 7.24 -2.34 -1.74
CA GLU A 124 7.04 -2.13 -3.19
C GLU A 124 7.07 -0.65 -3.59
N PHE A 125 6.63 0.23 -2.69
CA PHE A 125 6.58 1.68 -2.89
C PHE A 125 7.41 2.43 -1.82
N PRO A 126 8.73 2.19 -1.72
CA PRO A 126 9.56 2.80 -0.68
C PRO A 126 9.64 4.33 -0.83
N HIS A 127 9.53 4.86 -2.05
CA HIS A 127 9.46 6.30 -2.29
C HIS A 127 8.22 6.96 -1.65
N LEU A 128 7.15 6.18 -1.38
CA LEU A 128 5.93 6.66 -0.71
C LEU A 128 5.87 6.29 0.76
N PHE A 129 6.33 5.12 1.17
CA PHE A 129 6.05 4.60 2.51
C PHE A 129 7.28 4.22 3.32
N LYS A 130 8.50 4.46 2.81
CA LYS A 130 9.71 4.28 3.62
C LYS A 130 9.66 5.21 4.84
N GLU A 131 9.94 4.64 6.01
CA GLU A 131 10.06 5.38 7.26
C GLU A 131 11.33 6.25 7.24
N PRO A 132 11.26 7.51 7.72
CA PRO A 132 12.44 8.36 7.85
C PRO A 132 13.49 7.70 8.73
N ALA A 133 14.75 7.72 8.28
CA ALA A 133 15.85 7.08 9.00
C ALA A 133 16.34 7.90 10.21
N SER A 134 15.89 9.15 10.32
CA SER A 134 16.25 10.07 11.41
C SER A 134 15.16 11.10 11.69
N LEU A 135 15.23 11.71 12.88
CA LEU A 135 14.37 12.83 13.25
C LEU A 135 14.55 14.03 12.30
N GLU A 136 15.76 14.23 11.76
CA GLU A 136 16.03 15.30 10.82
C GLU A 136 15.30 15.08 9.49
N GLU A 137 15.37 13.87 8.94
CA GLU A 137 14.59 13.50 7.75
C GLU A 137 13.10 13.69 7.98
N TYR A 138 12.59 13.22 9.12
CA TYR A 138 11.19 13.41 9.48
C TYR A 138 10.80 14.90 9.52
N ARG A 139 11.63 15.76 10.13
CA ARG A 139 11.37 17.21 10.21
C ARG A 139 11.43 17.89 8.84
N ARG A 140 12.31 17.46 7.93
CA ARG A 140 12.39 18.02 6.58
C ARG A 140 11.10 17.82 5.79
N GLU A 141 10.37 16.73 6.02
CA GLU A 141 9.06 16.49 5.37
C GLU A 141 7.99 17.52 5.77
N TRP A 142 8.18 18.24 6.87
CA TRP A 142 7.28 19.30 7.34
C TRP A 142 7.65 20.69 6.83
N ILE A 143 8.72 20.82 6.04
CA ILE A 143 9.15 22.09 5.49
C ILE A 143 8.51 22.26 4.10
N PRO A 144 7.59 23.22 3.92
CA PRO A 144 7.01 23.47 2.62
C PRO A 144 8.05 24.12 1.68
N ASN A 145 7.76 24.09 0.38
CA ASN A 145 8.57 24.80 -0.61
C ASN A 145 8.39 26.33 -0.51
N ALA A 146 9.07 27.08 -1.38
CA ALA A 146 9.01 28.54 -1.42
C ALA A 146 7.57 29.10 -1.55
N ASP A 147 6.66 28.35 -2.17
CA ASP A 147 5.25 28.70 -2.36
C ASP A 147 4.34 28.26 -1.20
N LYS A 148 4.90 27.79 -0.09
CA LYS A 148 4.17 27.23 1.07
C LYS A 148 3.38 25.95 0.74
N CYS A 149 3.77 25.25 -0.31
CA CYS A 149 3.15 24.00 -0.76
C CYS A 149 4.01 22.79 -0.38
N PHE A 150 3.36 21.64 -0.26
CA PHE A 150 4.03 20.37 0.01
C PHE A 150 4.07 19.52 -1.25
N ASN A 151 5.25 18.98 -1.58
CA ASN A 151 5.39 18.05 -2.70
C ASN A 151 4.72 16.71 -2.41
N ILE A 152 4.75 16.26 -1.15
CA ILE A 152 4.11 15.05 -0.65
C ILE A 152 3.80 15.25 0.83
N VAL A 153 2.75 14.62 1.34
CA VAL A 153 2.45 14.69 2.78
C VAL A 153 3.50 13.96 3.63
N PRO A 154 3.74 14.39 4.89
CA PRO A 154 4.66 13.70 5.80
C PRO A 154 4.34 12.22 6.02
N HIS A 155 5.36 11.44 6.40
CA HIS A 155 5.34 9.98 6.50
C HIS A 155 4.17 9.42 7.30
N HIS A 156 3.87 10.01 8.46
CA HIS A 156 2.76 9.53 9.30
C HIS A 156 1.40 9.63 8.61
N PHE A 157 1.16 10.67 7.78
CA PHE A 157 -0.03 10.76 6.93
C PHE A 157 0.01 9.74 5.80
N ARG A 158 1.16 9.54 5.15
CA ARG A 158 1.32 8.51 4.09
C ARG A 158 0.97 7.12 4.62
N ARG A 159 1.39 6.79 5.85
CA ARG A 159 1.05 5.53 6.53
C ARG A 159 -0.44 5.39 6.80
N ASP A 160 -1.10 6.45 7.29
CA ASP A 160 -2.56 6.42 7.50
C ASP A 160 -3.33 6.31 6.18
N ILE A 161 -2.90 7.04 5.15
CA ILE A 161 -3.45 6.97 3.79
C ILE A 161 -3.38 5.53 3.26
N LEU A 162 -2.25 4.85 3.45
CA LEU A 162 -2.08 3.45 3.06
C LEU A 162 -3.10 2.56 3.78
N ALA A 163 -3.26 2.71 5.10
CA ALA A 163 -4.21 1.92 5.88
C ALA A 163 -5.66 2.13 5.40
N ARG A 164 -6.06 3.39 5.13
CA ARG A 164 -7.39 3.69 4.57
C ARG A 164 -7.58 3.10 3.17
N LEU A 165 -6.56 3.20 2.30
CA LEU A 165 -6.60 2.63 0.96
C LEU A 165 -6.75 1.11 0.99
N ILE A 166 -6.13 0.42 1.95
CA ILE A 166 -6.32 -1.02 2.15
C ILE A 166 -7.78 -1.34 2.48
N GLU A 167 -8.40 -0.57 3.37
CA GLU A 167 -9.82 -0.76 3.72
C GLU A 167 -10.75 -0.47 2.52
N ILE A 168 -10.48 0.59 1.77
CA ILE A 168 -11.21 0.94 0.55
C ILE A 168 -11.11 -0.19 -0.47
N CYS A 169 -9.89 -0.66 -0.77
CA CYS A 169 -9.68 -1.76 -1.73
C CYS A 169 -10.36 -3.05 -1.26
N ALA A 170 -10.31 -3.36 0.04
CA ALA A 170 -11.00 -4.52 0.58
C ALA A 170 -12.51 -4.41 0.41
N ASP A 171 -13.10 -3.23 0.61
CA ASP A 171 -14.53 -3.02 0.41
C ASP A 171 -14.94 -3.06 -1.06
N GLU A 172 -14.16 -2.43 -1.95
CA GLU A 172 -14.34 -2.50 -3.40
C GLU A 172 -14.36 -3.97 -3.88
N MET A 173 -13.48 -4.84 -3.35
CA MET A 173 -13.47 -6.27 -3.69
C MET A 173 -14.69 -7.04 -3.16
N LYS A 174 -15.36 -6.57 -2.09
CA LYS A 174 -16.61 -7.17 -1.62
C LYS A 174 -17.76 -6.82 -2.55
N GLN A 175 -17.81 -5.57 -3.01
CA GLN A 175 -18.84 -5.03 -3.90
C GLN A 175 -18.67 -5.56 -5.33
N ASN A 176 -17.45 -5.50 -5.88
CA ASN A 176 -17.13 -5.91 -7.23
C ASN A 176 -16.35 -7.24 -7.24
N LYS A 177 -16.94 -8.28 -7.85
CA LYS A 177 -16.31 -9.60 -7.96
C LYS A 177 -15.10 -9.60 -8.89
N ASP A 178 -15.08 -8.74 -9.89
CA ASP A 178 -14.03 -8.74 -10.90
C ASP A 178 -12.69 -8.45 -10.24
N LEU A 179 -12.64 -7.50 -9.30
CA LEU A 179 -11.44 -7.11 -8.55
C LEU A 179 -10.80 -8.23 -7.72
N ARG A 180 -11.45 -9.39 -7.57
CA ARG A 180 -10.93 -10.55 -6.83
C ARG A 180 -9.92 -11.35 -7.64
N THR A 181 -9.91 -11.19 -8.95
CA THR A 181 -8.98 -11.84 -9.87
C THR A 181 -7.93 -10.82 -10.33
N ALA A 182 -6.66 -11.22 -10.49
CA ALA A 182 -5.63 -10.29 -10.93
C ALA A 182 -5.82 -9.81 -12.38
N ALA A 183 -6.38 -10.67 -13.24
CA ALA A 183 -6.54 -10.42 -14.68
C ALA A 183 -7.52 -9.29 -15.04
N THR A 184 -8.35 -8.86 -14.10
CA THR A 184 -9.40 -7.84 -14.27
C THR A 184 -8.98 -6.46 -13.74
N ASP A 185 -7.79 -6.36 -13.14
CA ASP A 185 -7.25 -5.06 -12.75
C ASP A 185 -6.93 -4.25 -14.02
N PHE A 186 -7.35 -2.98 -14.06
CA PHE A 186 -7.08 -2.06 -15.19
C PHE A 186 -5.59 -2.00 -15.56
N ARG A 187 -4.72 -2.15 -14.55
CA ARG A 187 -3.30 -2.44 -14.69
C ARG A 187 -2.93 -3.53 -13.69
N PRO A 188 -2.80 -4.79 -14.12
CA PRO A 188 -2.40 -5.86 -13.23
C PRO A 188 -1.01 -5.57 -12.67
N TYR A 189 -0.92 -5.48 -11.34
CA TYR A 189 0.35 -5.38 -10.67
C TYR A 189 1.23 -6.59 -11.01
N THR A 190 2.45 -6.32 -11.47
CA THR A 190 3.47 -7.34 -11.71
C THR A 190 4.48 -7.27 -10.56
N PRO A 191 4.60 -8.33 -9.73
CA PRO A 191 5.56 -8.36 -8.65
C PRO A 191 6.96 -8.06 -9.15
N LYS A 192 7.62 -7.07 -8.54
CA LYS A 192 9.03 -6.80 -8.86
C LYS A 192 9.84 -7.93 -8.24
N PRO A 193 10.79 -8.54 -8.97
CA PRO A 193 11.69 -9.51 -8.37
C PRO A 193 12.41 -8.81 -7.21
N ALA A 194 12.52 -9.48 -6.06
CA ALA A 194 13.27 -8.98 -4.92
C ALA A 194 14.68 -8.63 -5.42
N SER A 195 14.96 -7.35 -5.56
CA SER A 195 16.28 -6.89 -5.95
C SER A 195 17.23 -7.32 -4.84
N HIS A 196 18.02 -8.35 -5.10
CA HIS A 196 19.19 -8.66 -4.31
C HIS A 196 19.99 -7.36 -4.23
N SER A 197 20.20 -6.90 -2.99
CA SER A 197 21.06 -5.79 -2.62
C SER A 197 22.23 -5.64 -3.59
N ASN A 198 22.42 -4.42 -4.10
CA ASN A 198 23.62 -3.93 -4.76
C ASN A 198 24.88 -4.73 -4.35
N THR A 199 25.26 -5.71 -5.14
CA THR A 199 26.68 -6.02 -5.31
C THR A 199 27.29 -4.77 -5.91
N ASN A 200 28.02 -4.03 -5.08
CA ASN A 200 28.98 -3.02 -5.49
C ASN A 200 29.71 -3.54 -6.73
N ASN A 201 29.53 -2.87 -7.85
CA ASN A 201 30.35 -3.10 -9.04
C ASN A 201 31.34 -1.94 -9.13
N PRO A 202 32.48 -1.98 -8.41
CA PRO A 202 33.57 -1.07 -8.73
C PRO A 202 34.29 -1.62 -9.96
N SER A 203 34.64 -0.70 -10.86
CA SER A 203 35.68 -0.81 -11.88
C SER A 203 35.41 -1.70 -13.10
N VAL A 204 34.99 -1.02 -14.16
CA VAL A 204 35.61 -1.18 -15.50
C VAL A 204 37.12 -0.97 -15.33
N ASN A 205 37.90 -2.05 -15.36
CA ASN A 205 39.22 -2.07 -15.97
C ASN A 205 39.72 -3.52 -16.12
N LYS A 206 39.79 -3.96 -17.39
CA LYS A 206 40.41 -5.21 -17.82
C LYS A 206 41.89 -5.24 -17.45
N ARG A 207 42.32 -6.25 -16.67
CA ARG A 207 43.67 -6.84 -16.76
C ARG A 207 43.59 -8.36 -16.54
N PRO A 208 44.48 -9.15 -17.15
CA PRO A 208 44.31 -10.58 -17.29
C PRO A 208 44.63 -11.35 -16.01
N ARG A 209 43.86 -12.42 -15.86
CA ARG A 209 43.90 -13.49 -14.87
C ARG A 209 45.32 -14.02 -14.60
N THR A 210 45.68 -14.18 -13.33
CA THR A 210 46.74 -15.09 -12.89
C THR A 210 46.24 -15.78 -11.62
N ASP A 211 45.93 -17.08 -11.70
CA ASP A 211 45.59 -17.93 -10.56
C ASP A 211 46.88 -18.41 -9.86
N PRO A 212 46.89 -18.56 -8.52
CA PRO A 212 47.00 -19.92 -7.94
C PRO A 212 46.35 -20.05 -6.53
N PRO A 213 46.52 -21.18 -5.82
CA PRO A 213 45.80 -22.44 -5.95
C PRO A 213 44.73 -22.64 -4.86
N GLN A 214 43.88 -23.66 -5.08
CA GLN A 214 42.89 -24.18 -4.15
C GLN A 214 43.46 -24.56 -2.79
N THR A 215 42.71 -24.26 -1.73
CA THR A 215 42.69 -25.06 -0.51
C THR A 215 41.25 -25.32 -0.10
N ASP A 216 40.86 -26.58 -0.17
CA ASP A 216 39.62 -27.12 0.36
C ASP A 216 39.55 -26.93 1.88
N LEU A 217 38.41 -26.46 2.38
CA LEU A 217 37.92 -26.95 3.67
C LEU A 217 36.38 -26.95 3.67
N ALA A 218 35.83 -28.14 3.45
CA ALA A 218 34.49 -28.49 3.85
C ALA A 218 34.37 -28.42 5.38
N ASN A 219 33.32 -27.77 5.91
CA ASN A 219 32.32 -28.46 6.73
C ASN A 219 31.28 -27.52 7.35
N SER A 220 30.04 -27.97 7.22
CA SER A 220 29.00 -27.98 8.25
C SER A 220 28.40 -26.65 8.73
N LEU A 221 27.14 -26.44 8.37
CA LEU A 221 26.04 -26.31 9.34
C LEU A 221 24.70 -26.35 8.59
N LYS A 222 24.12 -27.56 8.51
CA LYS A 222 22.68 -27.71 8.31
C LYS A 222 21.99 -27.17 9.57
N ARG A 223 21.12 -26.17 9.42
CA ARG A 223 20.06 -25.90 10.40
C ARG A 223 18.73 -26.11 9.71
N ASP A 224 18.08 -27.19 10.09
CA ASP A 224 16.66 -27.42 9.88
C ASP A 224 15.88 -26.32 10.63
N HIS A 225 15.14 -25.50 9.89
CA HIS A 225 14.08 -24.68 10.47
C HIS A 225 12.78 -25.46 10.39
N GLY A 226 12.47 -26.15 11.49
CA GLY A 226 11.14 -26.72 11.73
C GLY A 226 10.07 -25.63 11.66
N SER A 227 9.02 -25.90 10.90
CA SER A 227 7.82 -25.08 10.77
C SER A 227 7.16 -24.91 12.14
N LEU A 228 7.15 -23.67 12.66
CA LEU A 228 6.31 -23.27 13.79
C LEU A 228 5.08 -22.54 13.24
N GLU A 229 4.03 -23.30 12.97
CA GLU A 229 2.70 -22.75 12.72
C GLU A 229 2.08 -22.29 14.05
N TYR A 230 2.31 -21.03 14.42
CA TYR A 230 1.53 -20.37 15.47
C TYR A 230 0.26 -19.75 14.85
N PHE A 231 -0.87 -20.42 15.01
CA PHE A 231 -2.18 -19.83 14.74
C PHE A 231 -2.62 -18.99 15.93
N MET A 232 -2.78 -17.68 15.73
CA MET A 232 -3.35 -16.80 16.74
C MET A 232 -4.88 -16.87 16.69
N VAL A 233 -5.49 -17.38 17.77
CA VAL A 233 -6.94 -17.40 17.96
C VAL A 233 -7.37 -16.08 18.58
N ILE A 234 -8.11 -15.25 17.83
CA ILE A 234 -8.67 -14.00 18.37
C ILE A 234 -10.20 -14.12 18.40
N PRO A 235 -10.85 -13.98 19.57
CA PRO A 235 -12.30 -13.88 19.67
C PRO A 235 -12.76 -12.48 19.21
N ASN A 236 -13.78 -12.41 18.36
CA ASN A 236 -14.44 -11.13 18.06
C ASN A 236 -15.61 -10.93 19.03
N SER A 237 -15.59 -9.79 19.70
CA SER A 237 -16.67 -9.26 20.55
C SER A 237 -17.98 -9.14 19.77
N VAL A 238 -19.07 -9.49 20.45
CA VAL A 238 -20.48 -9.46 20.02
C VAL A 238 -20.89 -8.08 19.50
#